data_AF-A0AA85C1W0-F1
#
_entry.id   AF-A0AA85C1W0-F1
#
_cell.length_a   1.000
_cell.length_b   1.000
_cell.length_c   1.000
_cell.angle_alpha   90.00
_cell.angle_beta   90.00
_cell.angle_gamma   90.00
#
_symmetry.space_group_name_H-M   'P 1'
#
loop_
_entity.id
_entity.type
_entity.pdbx_description
1 polymer ?
#
loop_
_entity_poly.entity_id
_entity_poly.type
_entity_poly.pdbx_seq_one_letter_code
_entity_poly.pdbx_strand_id
1 'polypeptide(L)'
;MPTKRILPWKIPDWLLDDPLLNKSISEYLPVHYNFEIHKTIWRIHCLRARRIALQMPEGLLLFAIPISEIIRNYFIRSNKTSDHALTISTNYTTVGEDSIKDIDVVILGDVTYGACCVEELTAKALGVDLLVHYGHSCLVPLDSISVLYVFVDIQIDIVHLIDSVKANFEKSSRLALVSTIQFVTSLQTAKQPLLEAGYSVTIPQCLPLSPGEILGCTSPKVEGVDALIYVGDGRFHLESIMISNPLLAAYRYDPYNKSFTREYYDHKEMRKHRKKAVDTARNAVSFGIILGTLGKQGSPTVVKQLQTELERSGKTYIILLLSEIIPSKLALFDEQVDVWIQVSLTFRF
;
A
#
# COMPACT_ATOMS: atom_id res chain seq x y z
N MET A 1 43.00 -2.87 -6.04
CA MET A 1 41.90 -2.49 -6.96
C MET A 1 40.70 -2.09 -6.12
N PRO A 2 40.01 -0.97 -6.41
CA PRO A 2 38.80 -0.62 -5.68
C PRO A 2 37.75 -1.70 -5.92
N THR A 3 37.23 -2.26 -4.83
CA THR A 3 36.12 -3.22 -4.80
C THR A 3 34.95 -2.66 -5.62
N LYS A 4 34.52 -3.37 -6.67
CA LYS A 4 33.32 -2.98 -7.43
C LYS A 4 32.14 -3.01 -6.47
N ARG A 5 31.57 -1.84 -6.20
CA ARG A 5 30.36 -1.65 -5.38
C ARG A 5 29.25 -2.56 -5.94
N ILE A 6 28.65 -3.39 -5.08
CA ILE A 6 27.35 -4.00 -5.37
C ILE A 6 26.39 -2.83 -5.63
N LEU A 7 25.72 -2.84 -6.78
CA LEU A 7 24.70 -1.86 -7.13
C LEU A 7 23.35 -2.45 -6.75
N PRO A 8 22.80 -2.16 -5.55
CA PRO A 8 21.57 -2.80 -5.07
C PRO A 8 20.35 -2.48 -5.95
N TRP A 9 20.43 -1.46 -6.80
CA TRP A 9 19.39 -1.03 -7.74
C TRP A 9 19.42 -1.74 -9.10
N LYS A 10 20.51 -2.43 -9.47
CA LYS A 10 20.59 -3.16 -10.73
C LYS A 10 20.54 -4.66 -10.48
N ILE A 11 19.43 -5.28 -10.89
CA ILE A 11 19.28 -6.74 -10.86
C ILE A 11 20.21 -7.34 -11.93
N PRO A 12 21.02 -8.37 -11.60
CA PRO A 12 21.90 -9.02 -12.58
C PRO A 12 21.12 -9.81 -13.65
N ASP A 13 21.66 -9.84 -14.87
CA ASP A 13 21.05 -10.54 -16.00
C ASP A 13 20.90 -12.05 -15.74
N TRP A 14 21.88 -12.68 -15.08
CA TRP A 14 21.81 -14.10 -14.73
C TRP A 14 20.62 -14.47 -13.83
N LEU A 15 20.12 -13.51 -13.03
CA LEU A 15 18.95 -13.71 -12.18
C LEU A 15 17.67 -13.48 -12.99
N LEU A 16 17.67 -12.45 -13.85
CA LEU A 16 16.54 -12.15 -14.74
C LEU A 16 16.30 -13.27 -15.75
N ASP A 17 17.36 -13.93 -16.20
CA ASP A 17 17.32 -14.96 -17.24
C ASP A 17 17.24 -16.39 -16.64
N ASP A 18 17.07 -16.55 -15.33
CA ASP A 18 17.00 -17.87 -14.69
C ASP A 18 15.73 -18.63 -15.15
N PRO A 19 15.86 -19.70 -15.95
CA PRO A 19 14.72 -20.32 -16.62
C PRO A 19 13.78 -21.03 -15.65
N LEU A 20 14.32 -21.57 -14.56
CA LEU A 20 13.53 -22.30 -13.58
C LEU A 20 12.80 -21.34 -12.64
N LEU A 21 13.43 -20.23 -12.26
CA LEU A 21 12.77 -19.17 -11.49
C LEU A 21 11.63 -18.55 -12.29
N ASN A 22 11.90 -18.18 -13.55
CA ASN A 22 10.90 -17.62 -14.46
C ASN A 22 9.72 -18.57 -14.68
N LYS A 23 10.01 -19.88 -14.84
CA LYS A 23 8.95 -20.89 -14.92
C LYS A 23 8.08 -20.89 -13.68
N SER A 24 8.67 -20.97 -12.47
CA SER A 24 7.91 -20.96 -11.22
C SER A 24 7.08 -19.69 -11.04
N ILE A 25 7.62 -18.52 -11.39
CA ILE A 25 6.88 -17.26 -11.35
C ILE A 25 5.65 -17.33 -12.26
N SER A 26 5.83 -17.76 -13.52
CA SER A 26 4.74 -17.85 -14.49
C SER A 26 3.68 -18.90 -14.19
N GLU A 27 4.07 -19.98 -13.50
CA GLU A 27 3.20 -21.12 -13.18
C GLU A 27 2.32 -20.84 -11.94
N TYR A 28 2.87 -20.14 -10.94
CA TYR A 28 2.22 -19.97 -9.63
C TYR A 28 1.73 -18.54 -9.34
N LEU A 29 2.16 -17.52 -10.09
CA LEU A 29 1.73 -16.14 -9.91
C LEU A 29 0.95 -15.63 -11.13
N PRO A 30 -0.06 -14.76 -10.92
CA PRO A 30 -0.86 -14.24 -12.01
C PRO A 30 -0.03 -13.32 -12.93
N VAL A 31 -0.09 -13.62 -14.23
CA VAL A 31 0.65 -12.92 -15.31
C VAL A 31 0.46 -11.40 -15.31
N HIS A 32 -0.70 -10.91 -14.90
CA HIS A 32 -1.00 -9.48 -14.90
C HIS A 32 -0.49 -8.73 -13.67
N TYR A 33 0.10 -9.42 -12.68
CA TYR A 33 0.59 -8.82 -11.44
C TYR A 33 2.11 -8.89 -11.39
N ASN A 34 2.77 -7.75 -11.18
CA ASN A 34 4.21 -7.71 -11.03
C ASN A 34 4.63 -7.70 -9.55
N PHE A 35 4.91 -8.89 -8.99
CA PHE A 35 5.42 -9.07 -7.63
C PHE A 35 6.93 -8.79 -7.48
N GLU A 36 7.62 -8.38 -8.54
CA GLU A 36 9.06 -8.06 -8.53
C GLU A 36 9.95 -9.15 -7.86
N ILE A 37 9.64 -10.44 -8.05
CA ILE A 37 10.31 -11.56 -7.36
C ILE A 37 11.84 -11.53 -7.54
N HIS A 38 12.32 -11.21 -8.74
CA HIS A 38 13.75 -11.05 -9.03
C HIS A 38 14.40 -9.99 -8.13
N LYS A 39 13.72 -8.87 -7.90
CA LYS A 39 14.20 -7.79 -7.03
C LYS A 39 14.24 -8.25 -5.57
N THR A 40 13.24 -9.00 -5.13
CA THR A 40 13.21 -9.59 -3.79
C THR A 40 14.40 -10.52 -3.57
N ILE A 41 14.63 -11.46 -4.49
CA ILE A 41 15.78 -12.38 -4.43
C ILE A 41 17.11 -11.62 -4.47
N TRP A 42 17.25 -10.62 -5.35
CA TRP A 42 18.45 -9.80 -5.40
C TRP A 42 18.70 -9.03 -4.11
N ARG A 43 17.64 -8.52 -3.48
CA ARG A 43 17.72 -7.82 -2.21
C ARG A 43 18.17 -8.75 -1.08
N ILE A 44 17.68 -9.98 -1.06
CA ILE A 44 18.11 -11.03 -0.13
C ILE A 44 19.62 -11.29 -0.28
N HIS A 45 20.11 -11.47 -1.52
CA HIS A 45 21.55 -11.63 -1.78
C HIS A 45 22.37 -10.42 -1.31
N CYS A 46 21.94 -9.19 -1.63
CA CYS A 46 22.64 -7.97 -1.25
C CYS A 46 22.78 -7.81 0.27
N LEU A 47 21.74 -8.18 1.02
CA LEU A 47 21.71 -8.07 2.48
C LEU A 47 22.28 -9.30 3.19
N ARG A 48 22.53 -10.40 2.46
CA ARG A 48 22.80 -11.72 3.05
C ARG A 48 21.71 -12.13 4.05
N ALA A 49 20.47 -11.75 3.76
CA ALA A 49 19.32 -12.00 4.62
C ALA A 49 19.04 -13.51 4.70
N ARG A 50 18.79 -14.00 5.91
CA ARG A 50 18.43 -15.40 6.18
C ARG A 50 17.00 -15.55 6.63
N ARG A 51 16.48 -14.58 7.39
CA ARG A 51 15.08 -14.54 7.80
C ARG A 51 14.34 -13.42 7.07
N ILE A 52 13.36 -13.80 6.26
CA ILE A 52 12.59 -12.90 5.43
C ILE A 52 11.15 -12.92 5.94
N ALA A 53 10.57 -11.75 6.18
CA ALA A 53 9.14 -11.63 6.44
C ALA A 53 8.40 -11.17 5.18
N LEU A 54 7.26 -11.76 4.88
CA LEU A 54 6.33 -11.31 3.85
C LEU A 54 5.12 -10.67 4.55
N GLN A 55 4.82 -9.42 4.20
CA GLN A 55 3.62 -8.72 4.66
C GLN A 55 2.79 -8.29 3.45
N MET A 56 1.50 -8.60 3.45
CA MET A 56 0.60 -8.39 2.33
C MET A 56 -0.75 -7.86 2.82
N PRO A 57 -1.44 -6.99 2.06
CA PRO A 57 -2.85 -6.73 2.29
C PRO A 57 -3.69 -7.99 2.03
N GLU A 58 -4.90 -8.01 2.57
CA GLU A 58 -5.86 -9.14 2.49
C GLU A 58 -5.97 -9.71 1.06
N GLY A 59 -6.19 -8.84 0.06
CA GLY A 59 -6.37 -9.25 -1.33
C GLY A 59 -5.14 -9.88 -2.00
N LEU A 60 -3.95 -9.75 -1.40
CA LEU A 60 -2.71 -10.35 -1.89
C LEU A 60 -2.21 -11.50 -1.00
N LEU A 61 -2.79 -11.70 0.19
CA LEU A 61 -2.34 -12.70 1.15
C LEU A 61 -2.39 -14.13 0.58
N LEU A 62 -3.31 -14.40 -0.34
CA LEU A 62 -3.41 -15.69 -1.02
C LEU A 62 -2.14 -16.07 -1.81
N PHE A 63 -1.32 -15.09 -2.21
CA PHE A 63 -0.05 -15.31 -2.91
C PHE A 63 1.14 -15.50 -1.97
N ALA A 64 0.96 -15.35 -0.65
CA ALA A 64 2.05 -15.43 0.31
C ALA A 64 2.75 -16.79 0.32
N ILE A 65 1.97 -17.89 0.24
CA ILE A 65 2.52 -19.26 0.18
C ILE A 65 3.27 -19.47 -1.15
N PRO A 66 2.67 -19.26 -2.34
CA PRO A 66 3.40 -19.35 -3.61
C PRO A 66 4.70 -18.55 -3.64
N ILE A 67 4.67 -17.28 -3.19
CA ILE A 67 5.85 -16.42 -3.17
C ILE A 67 6.92 -16.96 -2.22
N SER A 68 6.52 -17.42 -1.03
CA SER A 68 7.42 -18.06 -0.06
C SER A 68 8.10 -19.30 -0.66
N GLU A 69 7.34 -20.16 -1.33
CA GLU A 69 7.89 -21.36 -1.99
C GLU A 69 8.83 -21.03 -3.13
N ILE A 70 8.49 -20.05 -3.99
CA ILE A 70 9.38 -19.60 -5.07
C ILE A 70 10.72 -19.13 -4.52
N ILE A 71 10.70 -18.28 -3.48
CA ILE A 71 11.92 -17.77 -2.84
C ILE A 71 12.72 -18.93 -2.22
N ARG A 72 12.09 -19.78 -1.41
CA ARG A 72 12.77 -20.90 -0.74
C ARG A 72 13.38 -21.88 -1.75
N ASN A 73 12.63 -22.27 -2.77
CA ASN A 73 13.07 -23.22 -3.79
C ASN A 73 14.26 -22.69 -4.59
N TYR A 74 14.28 -21.39 -4.90
CA TYR A 74 15.42 -20.75 -5.56
C TYR A 74 16.72 -20.91 -4.73
N PHE A 75 16.67 -20.60 -3.42
CA PHE A 75 17.87 -20.70 -2.57
C PHE A 75 18.26 -22.15 -2.24
N ILE A 76 17.30 -23.06 -2.05
CA ILE A 76 17.58 -24.50 -1.89
C ILE A 76 18.28 -25.06 -3.13
N ARG A 77 17.82 -24.68 -4.33
CA ARG A 77 18.43 -25.12 -5.59
C ARG A 77 19.85 -24.56 -5.75
N SER A 78 20.03 -23.26 -5.52
CA SER A 78 21.33 -22.59 -5.64
C SER A 78 22.40 -23.25 -4.77
N ASN A 79 22.01 -23.77 -3.60
CA ASN A 79 22.88 -24.52 -2.69
C ASN A 79 23.26 -25.91 -3.19
N LYS A 80 22.38 -26.60 -3.94
CA LYS A 80 22.68 -27.93 -4.52
C LYS A 80 23.62 -27.85 -5.72
N THR A 81 23.54 -26.77 -6.49
CA THR A 81 24.44 -26.54 -7.64
C THR A 81 25.85 -26.12 -7.21
N SER A 82 26.06 -25.70 -5.96
CA SER A 82 27.37 -25.30 -5.42
C SER A 82 28.25 -26.48 -4.97
N ASP A 83 27.73 -27.70 -4.88
CA ASP A 83 28.52 -28.92 -4.60
C ASP A 83 29.33 -29.40 -5.83
N HIS A 84 29.06 -28.86 -7.02
CA HIS A 84 29.96 -28.96 -8.19
C HIS A 84 30.36 -27.55 -8.62
N ALA A 85 31.40 -27.03 -7.96
CA ALA A 85 32.01 -25.75 -8.28
C ALA A 85 32.35 -25.64 -9.78
N LEU A 86 31.47 -24.99 -10.55
CA LEU A 86 31.86 -24.32 -11.78
C LEU A 86 32.69 -23.10 -11.35
N THR A 87 34.00 -23.31 -11.25
CA THR A 87 34.98 -22.23 -11.12
C THR A 87 34.90 -21.37 -12.37
N ILE A 88 34.02 -20.37 -12.37
CA ILE A 88 34.07 -19.30 -13.37
C ILE A 88 35.27 -18.43 -12.98
N SER A 89 36.42 -18.78 -13.56
CA SER A 89 37.61 -17.94 -13.57
C SER A 89 37.29 -16.61 -14.25
N THR A 90 36.95 -15.62 -13.44
CA THR A 90 37.05 -14.21 -13.84
C THR A 90 37.90 -13.49 -12.80
N ASN A 91 38.84 -12.67 -13.27
CA ASN A 91 39.95 -12.10 -12.51
C ASN A 91 39.53 -10.99 -11.51
N TYR A 92 38.48 -11.20 -10.73
CA TYR A 92 38.04 -10.28 -9.70
C TYR A 92 37.60 -11.05 -8.46
N THR A 93 38.24 -10.73 -7.34
CA THR A 93 37.80 -10.89 -5.94
C THR A 93 36.61 -11.85 -5.76
N THR A 94 36.93 -13.04 -5.26
CA THR A 94 35.98 -13.99 -4.67
C THR A 94 35.11 -13.24 -3.66
N VAL A 95 33.89 -12.88 -4.06
CA VAL A 95 32.79 -12.87 -3.11
C VAL A 95 32.76 -14.30 -2.62
N GLY A 96 33.10 -14.54 -1.37
CA GLY A 96 32.78 -15.83 -0.77
C GLY A 96 31.28 -16.02 -0.98
N GLU A 97 30.91 -16.93 -1.88
CA GLU A 97 29.62 -17.60 -1.87
C GLU A 97 29.57 -18.37 -0.55
N ASP A 98 29.43 -17.65 0.57
CA ASP A 98 28.83 -18.23 1.75
C ASP A 98 27.38 -18.51 1.33
N SER A 99 27.19 -19.67 0.70
CA SER A 99 25.89 -20.23 0.34
C SER A 99 24.95 -19.95 1.51
N ILE A 100 23.86 -19.21 1.29
CA ILE A 100 22.86 -18.98 2.32
C ILE A 100 22.17 -20.34 2.51
N LYS A 101 22.71 -21.17 3.43
CA LYS A 101 22.36 -22.58 3.51
C LYS A 101 20.92 -22.82 3.95
N ASP A 102 20.31 -21.86 4.64
CA ASP A 102 18.93 -21.95 5.10
C ASP A 102 18.29 -20.56 5.05
N ILE A 103 17.29 -20.40 4.17
CA ILE A 103 16.39 -19.25 4.18
C ILE A 103 15.10 -19.63 4.89
N ASP A 104 14.78 -18.86 5.92
CA ASP A 104 13.56 -18.90 6.68
C ASP A 104 12.63 -17.79 6.17
N VAL A 105 11.45 -18.16 5.67
CA VAL A 105 10.45 -17.21 5.19
C VAL A 105 9.23 -17.29 6.10
N VAL A 106 8.93 -16.18 6.76
CA VAL A 106 7.78 -16.03 7.65
C VAL A 106 6.72 -15.17 6.96
N ILE A 107 5.46 -15.56 7.06
CA ILE A 107 4.33 -14.77 6.56
C ILE A 107 3.71 -14.06 7.77
N LEU A 108 3.65 -12.73 7.71
CA LEU A 108 2.93 -11.93 8.69
C LEU A 108 1.44 -11.94 8.31
N GLY A 109 0.64 -12.61 9.14
CA GLY A 109 -0.77 -12.87 8.87
C GLY A 109 -1.75 -11.84 9.45
N ASP A 110 -1.24 -10.82 10.16
CA ASP A 110 -2.07 -9.74 10.68
C ASP A 110 -2.50 -8.79 9.55
N VAL A 111 -3.58 -8.05 9.81
CA VAL A 111 -4.18 -7.15 8.83
C VAL A 111 -3.22 -6.05 8.38
N THR A 112 -3.16 -5.82 7.07
CA THR A 112 -2.36 -4.76 6.47
C THR A 112 -3.22 -3.88 5.57
N TYR A 113 -3.62 -2.71 6.06
CA TYR A 113 -4.48 -1.77 5.34
C TYR A 113 -3.74 -0.81 4.42
N GLY A 114 -2.42 -0.65 4.61
CA GLY A 114 -1.65 0.36 3.92
C GLY A 114 -0.20 0.39 4.36
N ALA A 115 0.58 1.29 3.75
CA ALA A 115 1.97 1.53 4.11
C ALA A 115 2.17 2.07 5.54
N CYS A 116 1.10 2.52 6.20
CA CYS A 116 1.13 2.90 7.61
C CYS A 116 1.07 1.68 8.56
N CYS A 117 0.79 0.48 8.06
CA CYS A 117 0.66 -0.76 8.85
C CYS A 117 1.95 -1.59 8.90
N VAL A 118 3.10 -1.05 8.50
CA VAL A 118 4.33 -1.86 8.41
C VAL A 118 4.69 -2.43 9.78
N GLU A 119 4.80 -3.75 9.86
CA GLU A 119 5.00 -4.49 11.10
C GLU A 119 6.47 -4.56 11.54
N GLU A 120 7.04 -3.38 11.78
CA GLU A 120 8.45 -3.24 12.18
C GLU A 120 8.75 -3.94 13.52
N LEU A 121 7.85 -3.83 14.50
CA LEU A 121 8.04 -4.39 15.84
C LEU A 121 8.05 -5.92 15.83
N THR A 122 7.08 -6.54 15.16
CA THR A 122 6.98 -8.00 15.00
C THR A 122 8.20 -8.54 14.25
N ALA A 123 8.56 -7.91 13.13
CA ALA A 123 9.72 -8.30 12.34
C ALA A 123 11.02 -8.22 13.16
N LYS A 124 11.21 -7.16 13.95
CA LYS A 124 12.35 -7.02 14.86
C LYS A 124 12.38 -8.11 15.94
N ALA A 125 11.25 -8.38 16.57
CA ALA A 125 11.14 -9.42 17.60
C ALA A 125 11.47 -10.82 17.07
N LEU A 126 11.13 -11.09 15.81
CA LEU A 126 11.44 -12.35 15.12
C LEU A 126 12.89 -12.40 14.57
N GLY A 127 13.67 -11.32 14.68
CA GLY A 127 15.01 -11.25 14.09
C GLY A 127 14.98 -11.34 12.56
N VAL A 128 14.00 -10.69 11.92
CA VAL A 128 13.89 -10.60 10.46
C VAL A 128 14.97 -9.69 9.92
N ASP A 129 15.71 -10.18 8.91
CA ASP A 129 16.74 -9.42 8.21
C ASP A 129 16.15 -8.53 7.11
N LEU A 130 15.08 -8.99 6.47
CA LEU A 130 14.38 -8.30 5.39
C LEU A 130 12.86 -8.49 5.50
N LEU A 131 12.12 -7.39 5.63
CA LEU A 131 10.67 -7.39 5.47
C LEU A 131 10.31 -6.97 4.04
N VAL A 132 9.55 -7.80 3.32
CA VAL A 132 8.99 -7.46 2.01
C VAL A 132 7.53 -7.08 2.18
N HIS A 133 7.22 -5.79 1.97
CA HIS A 133 5.89 -5.22 2.11
C HIS A 133 5.26 -5.02 0.73
N TYR A 134 4.19 -5.76 0.46
CA TYR A 134 3.52 -5.74 -0.84
C TYR A 134 2.31 -4.79 -0.87
N GLY A 135 2.03 -4.24 -2.05
CA GLY A 135 0.78 -3.56 -2.39
C GLY A 135 0.69 -2.08 -1.99
N HIS A 136 1.72 -1.49 -1.38
CA HIS A 136 1.65 -0.10 -0.93
C HIS A 136 2.95 0.69 -1.18
N SER A 137 2.81 1.99 -1.42
CA SER A 137 3.92 2.93 -1.57
C SER A 137 4.71 3.12 -0.27
N CYS A 138 6.03 3.31 -0.36
CA CYS A 138 6.87 3.61 0.80
C CYS A 138 6.58 5.04 1.30
N LEU A 139 5.77 5.18 2.34
CA LEU A 139 5.35 6.49 2.86
C LEU A 139 5.85 6.78 4.26
N VAL A 140 6.40 5.77 4.93
CA VAL A 140 6.74 5.87 6.35
C VAL A 140 8.22 5.52 6.53
N PRO A 141 9.03 6.44 7.11
CA PRO A 141 10.42 6.14 7.43
C PRO A 141 10.47 5.05 8.50
N LEU A 142 11.42 4.12 8.35
CA LEU A 142 11.64 2.99 9.24
C LEU A 142 13.10 2.98 9.68
N ASP A 143 13.33 2.76 10.98
CA ASP A 143 14.64 2.95 11.59
C ASP A 143 15.34 1.62 11.94
N SER A 144 14.57 0.53 12.15
CA SER A 144 15.10 -0.67 12.80
C SER A 144 15.32 -1.88 11.90
N ILE A 145 14.70 -1.95 10.72
CA ILE A 145 14.74 -3.12 9.84
C ILE A 145 14.88 -2.71 8.37
N SER A 146 15.49 -3.58 7.55
CA SER A 146 15.48 -3.40 6.10
C SER A 146 14.11 -3.77 5.55
N VAL A 147 13.45 -2.83 4.87
CA VAL A 147 12.18 -3.08 4.19
C VAL A 147 12.31 -2.91 2.69
N LEU A 148 11.78 -3.87 1.94
CA LEU A 148 11.58 -3.78 0.50
C LEU A 148 10.10 -3.58 0.24
N TYR A 149 9.74 -2.43 -0.33
CA TYR A 149 8.38 -2.18 -0.82
C TYR A 149 8.25 -2.69 -2.25
N VAL A 150 7.20 -3.48 -2.48
CA VAL A 150 6.80 -3.97 -3.80
C VAL A 150 5.38 -3.48 -4.05
N PHE A 151 5.20 -2.61 -5.03
CA PHE A 151 3.90 -1.95 -5.25
C PHE A 151 2.83 -2.88 -5.83
N VAL A 152 3.28 -3.94 -6.52
CA VAL A 152 2.42 -4.86 -7.26
C VAL A 152 1.63 -4.12 -8.33
N ASP A 153 2.35 -3.73 -9.39
CA ASP A 153 1.73 -3.14 -10.59
C ASP A 153 0.81 -4.18 -11.25
N ILE A 154 -0.43 -3.78 -11.53
CA ILE A 154 -1.46 -4.64 -12.12
C ILE A 154 -1.79 -4.11 -13.52
N GLN A 155 -1.55 -4.96 -14.51
CA GLN A 155 -1.89 -4.67 -15.91
C GLN A 155 -3.40 -4.78 -16.13
N ILE A 156 -3.95 -3.80 -16.83
CA ILE A 156 -5.39 -3.72 -17.15
C ILE A 156 -5.59 -3.52 -18.64
N ASP A 157 -6.83 -3.70 -19.11
CA ASP A 157 -7.23 -3.37 -20.48
C ASP A 157 -7.35 -1.85 -20.65
N ILE A 158 -6.23 -1.23 -21.06
CA ILE A 158 -6.13 0.23 -21.28
C ILE A 158 -6.97 0.67 -22.48
N VAL A 159 -7.10 -0.18 -23.50
CA VAL A 159 -7.92 0.12 -24.69
C VAL A 159 -9.37 0.29 -24.26
N HIS A 160 -9.89 -0.65 -23.46
CA HIS A 160 -11.24 -0.58 -22.93
C HIS A 160 -11.46 0.64 -22.02
N LEU A 161 -10.48 0.99 -21.17
CA LEU A 161 -10.54 2.22 -20.36
C LEU A 161 -10.70 3.45 -21.26
N ILE A 162 -9.85 3.59 -22.28
CA ILE A 162 -9.88 4.73 -23.21
C ILE A 162 -11.23 4.78 -23.95
N ASP A 163 -11.73 3.65 -24.45
CA ASP A 163 -12.99 3.60 -25.17
C ASP A 163 -14.19 3.88 -24.26
N SER A 164 -14.13 3.47 -22.99
CA SER A 164 -15.11 3.84 -21.98
C SER A 164 -15.14 5.37 -21.76
N VAL A 165 -13.97 6.01 -21.70
CA VAL A 165 -13.90 7.48 -21.63
C VAL A 165 -14.50 8.12 -22.89
N LYS A 166 -14.16 7.62 -24.08
CA LYS A 166 -14.70 8.15 -25.34
C LYS A 166 -16.22 8.02 -25.46
N ALA A 167 -16.79 6.97 -24.90
CA ALA A 167 -18.24 6.76 -24.94
C ALA A 167 -19.02 7.68 -23.99
N ASN A 168 -18.36 8.27 -22.98
CA ASN A 168 -19.02 9.00 -21.90
C ASN A 168 -18.71 10.50 -21.83
N PHE A 169 -17.70 10.99 -22.55
CA PHE A 169 -17.27 12.39 -22.51
C PHE A 169 -17.13 13.02 -23.89
N GLU A 170 -17.39 14.32 -23.97
CA GLU A 170 -17.10 15.11 -25.16
C GLU A 170 -15.60 15.35 -25.30
N LYS A 171 -15.08 15.39 -26.53
CA LYS A 171 -13.64 15.49 -26.79
C LYS A 171 -12.97 16.68 -26.10
N SER A 172 -13.63 17.83 -25.93
CA SER A 172 -13.07 19.00 -25.24
C SER A 172 -13.08 18.92 -23.70
N SER A 173 -13.53 17.79 -23.14
CA SER A 173 -13.64 17.61 -21.69
C SER A 173 -12.26 17.60 -21.01
N ARG A 174 -12.18 18.26 -19.86
CA ARG A 174 -11.01 18.31 -18.98
C ARG A 174 -11.16 17.23 -17.92
N LEU A 175 -10.29 16.22 -17.96
CA LEU A 175 -10.39 15.02 -17.14
C LEU A 175 -9.22 14.94 -16.17
N ALA A 176 -9.51 14.62 -14.91
CA ALA A 176 -8.50 14.24 -13.93
C ALA A 176 -8.48 12.72 -13.77
N LEU A 177 -7.31 12.10 -13.91
CA LEU A 177 -7.15 10.65 -13.69
C LEU A 177 -6.45 10.40 -12.35
N VAL A 178 -7.04 9.54 -11.53
CA VAL A 178 -6.50 9.11 -10.24
C VAL A 178 -6.69 7.61 -10.03
N SER A 179 -5.93 7.00 -9.12
CA SER A 179 -5.91 5.57 -8.84
C SER A 179 -5.24 5.28 -7.50
N THR A 180 -5.27 4.03 -7.06
CA THR A 180 -4.31 3.49 -6.10
C THR A 180 -2.99 3.12 -6.79
N ILE A 181 -1.94 2.87 -6.00
CA ILE A 181 -0.59 2.57 -6.49
C ILE A 181 -0.54 1.43 -7.52
N GLN A 182 -1.42 0.44 -7.43
CA GLN A 182 -1.42 -0.74 -8.30
C GLN A 182 -1.72 -0.41 -9.77
N PHE A 183 -2.40 0.70 -10.08
CA PHE A 183 -2.78 1.06 -11.45
C PHE A 183 -2.24 2.42 -11.93
N VAL A 184 -1.33 3.07 -11.19
CA VAL A 184 -0.81 4.39 -11.60
C VAL A 184 -0.10 4.36 -12.95
N THR A 185 0.58 3.25 -13.28
CA THR A 185 1.25 3.05 -14.58
C THR A 185 0.23 3.07 -15.73
N SER A 186 -0.95 2.49 -15.51
CA SER A 186 -2.05 2.48 -16.47
C SER A 186 -2.58 3.89 -16.73
N LEU A 187 -2.61 4.77 -15.72
CA LEU A 187 -2.98 6.18 -15.90
C LEU A 187 -1.98 6.91 -16.80
N GLN A 188 -0.67 6.71 -16.55
CA GLN A 188 0.38 7.34 -17.34
C GLN A 188 0.30 6.88 -18.81
N THR A 189 0.04 5.59 -19.02
CA THR A 189 -0.08 5.01 -20.37
C THR A 189 -1.34 5.48 -21.09
N ALA A 190 -2.46 5.64 -20.39
CA ALA A 190 -3.71 6.13 -20.96
C ALA A 190 -3.69 7.63 -21.30
N LYS A 191 -2.81 8.42 -20.66
CA LYS A 191 -2.76 9.88 -20.81
C LYS A 191 -2.58 10.32 -22.26
N GLN A 192 -1.54 9.84 -22.94
CA GLN A 192 -1.19 10.29 -24.28
C GLN A 192 -2.27 9.95 -25.33
N PRO A 193 -2.80 8.71 -25.40
CA PRO A 193 -3.93 8.38 -26.27
C PRO A 193 -5.19 9.22 -26.02
N LEU A 194 -5.47 9.60 -24.77
CA LEU A 194 -6.61 10.47 -24.45
C LEU A 194 -6.36 11.91 -24.91
N LEU A 195 -5.14 12.44 -24.78
CA LEU A 195 -4.79 13.75 -25.33
C LEU A 195 -4.96 13.77 -26.86
N GLU A 196 -4.51 12.72 -27.55
CA GLU A 196 -4.65 12.57 -29.00
C GLU A 196 -6.12 12.42 -29.44
N ALA A 197 -6.96 11.83 -28.59
CA ALA A 197 -8.41 11.75 -28.83
C ALA A 197 -9.15 13.10 -28.64
N GLY A 198 -8.45 14.13 -28.15
CA GLY A 198 -8.93 15.50 -28.03
C GLY A 198 -9.14 16.00 -26.59
N TYR A 199 -8.99 15.14 -25.59
CA TYR A 199 -9.24 15.47 -24.17
C TYR A 199 -8.10 16.30 -23.57
N SER A 200 -8.42 17.08 -22.53
CA SER A 200 -7.41 17.69 -21.66
C SER A 200 -7.23 16.82 -20.42
N VAL A 201 -6.11 16.12 -20.29
CA VAL A 201 -5.89 15.15 -19.19
C VAL A 201 -4.88 15.65 -18.15
N THR A 202 -5.32 15.73 -16.90
CA THR A 202 -4.49 16.03 -15.73
C THR A 202 -4.34 14.79 -14.84
N ILE A 203 -3.13 14.55 -14.35
CA ILE A 203 -2.86 13.51 -13.35
C ILE A 203 -2.30 14.23 -12.10
N PRO A 204 -3.14 14.52 -11.09
CA PRO A 204 -2.71 15.31 -9.93
C PRO A 204 -1.78 14.50 -9.02
N GLN A 205 -0.95 15.19 -8.25
CA GLN A 205 -0.02 14.56 -7.31
C GLN A 205 -0.10 15.24 -5.94
N CYS A 206 -0.19 14.44 -4.88
CA CYS A 206 -0.02 14.89 -3.51
C CYS A 206 1.27 14.28 -2.96
N LEU A 207 2.34 15.07 -2.85
CA LEU A 207 3.62 14.56 -2.35
C LEU A 207 3.47 13.99 -0.92
N PRO A 208 4.13 12.87 -0.60
CA PRO A 208 5.14 12.16 -1.40
C PRO A 208 4.59 11.08 -2.36
N LEU A 209 3.28 11.01 -2.58
CA LEU A 209 2.66 9.99 -3.44
C LEU A 209 3.06 10.15 -4.91
N SER A 210 2.93 9.06 -5.67
CA SER A 210 3.15 9.05 -7.12
C SER A 210 2.10 9.91 -7.84
N PRO A 211 2.40 10.48 -9.02
CA PRO A 211 1.38 11.18 -9.81
C PRO A 211 0.18 10.28 -10.11
N GLY A 212 -1.01 10.72 -9.71
CA GLY A 212 -2.28 10.03 -9.85
C GLY A 212 -2.63 9.12 -8.68
N GLU A 213 -1.71 8.88 -7.76
CA GLU A 213 -1.97 8.07 -6.58
C GLU A 213 -2.77 8.83 -5.51
N ILE A 214 -3.82 8.19 -5.00
CA ILE A 214 -4.62 8.68 -3.87
C ILE A 214 -4.73 7.60 -2.80
N LEU A 215 -4.89 8.05 -1.54
CA LEU A 215 -5.08 7.20 -0.37
C LEU A 215 -6.39 7.55 0.32
N GLY A 216 -6.89 6.64 1.16
CA GLY A 216 -8.02 6.95 2.05
C GLY A 216 -7.76 8.21 2.88
N CYS A 217 -6.58 8.33 3.48
CA CYS A 217 -6.20 9.47 4.31
C CYS A 217 -5.71 10.72 3.55
N THR A 218 -5.39 10.60 2.26
CA THR A 218 -4.70 11.65 1.51
C THR A 218 -5.21 11.71 0.08
N SER A 219 -5.94 12.78 -0.26
CA SER A 219 -6.42 13.05 -1.61
C SER A 219 -6.21 14.52 -1.97
N PRO A 220 -5.82 14.85 -3.21
CA PRO A 220 -5.63 16.23 -3.64
C PRO A 220 -6.98 16.96 -3.83
N LYS A 221 -6.93 18.29 -3.70
CA LYS A 221 -7.95 19.15 -4.32
C LYS A 221 -7.63 19.28 -5.81
N VAL A 222 -8.64 19.15 -6.65
CA VAL A 222 -8.51 19.17 -8.10
C VAL A 222 -9.41 20.28 -8.64
N GLU A 223 -8.81 21.22 -9.36
CA GLU A 223 -9.49 22.39 -9.93
C GLU A 223 -9.32 22.41 -11.45
N GLY A 224 -10.20 23.15 -12.14
CA GLY A 224 -10.06 23.35 -13.59
C GLY A 224 -10.33 22.11 -14.44
N VAL A 225 -11.04 21.12 -13.90
CA VAL A 225 -11.46 19.90 -14.61
C VAL A 225 -12.98 19.73 -14.56
N ASP A 226 -13.54 19.04 -15.54
CA ASP A 226 -14.97 18.78 -15.68
C ASP A 226 -15.38 17.48 -14.98
N ALA A 227 -14.49 16.48 -14.98
CA ALA A 227 -14.71 15.21 -14.31
C ALA A 227 -13.43 14.58 -13.75
N LEU A 228 -13.61 13.82 -12.67
CA LEU A 228 -12.62 12.92 -12.08
C LEU A 228 -12.92 11.48 -12.51
N ILE A 229 -11.90 10.76 -12.98
CA ILE A 229 -11.98 9.33 -13.30
C ILE A 229 -11.00 8.61 -12.38
N TYR A 230 -11.55 7.78 -11.50
CA TYR A 230 -10.80 6.87 -10.66
C TYR A 230 -10.70 5.50 -11.31
N VAL A 231 -9.49 4.99 -11.45
CA VAL A 231 -9.22 3.62 -11.92
C VAL A 231 -8.93 2.76 -10.70
N GLY A 232 -9.73 1.70 -10.51
CA GLY A 232 -9.58 0.78 -9.41
C GLY A 232 -10.90 0.20 -8.96
N ASP A 233 -10.81 -0.84 -8.13
CA ASP A 233 -11.96 -1.45 -7.50
C ASP A 233 -12.32 -0.75 -6.17
N GLY A 234 -13.51 -1.09 -5.67
CA GLY A 234 -14.03 -0.51 -4.44
C GLY A 234 -14.35 0.99 -4.55
N ARG A 235 -14.72 1.58 -3.42
CA ARG A 235 -15.11 3.01 -3.32
C ARG A 235 -14.32 3.78 -2.29
N PHE A 236 -13.59 3.11 -1.40
CA PHE A 236 -12.91 3.73 -0.26
C PHE A 236 -11.96 4.88 -0.65
N HIS A 237 -11.05 4.64 -1.60
CA HIS A 237 -10.12 5.65 -2.09
C HIS A 237 -10.83 6.75 -2.88
N LEU A 238 -11.82 6.36 -3.70
CA LEU A 238 -12.66 7.29 -4.44
C LEU A 238 -13.45 8.23 -3.53
N GLU A 239 -13.99 7.72 -2.42
CA GLU A 239 -14.72 8.52 -1.44
C GLU A 239 -13.83 9.57 -0.78
N SER A 240 -12.55 9.27 -0.51
CA SER A 240 -11.60 10.26 0.01
C SER A 240 -11.46 11.49 -0.91
N ILE A 241 -11.30 11.26 -2.21
CA ILE A 241 -11.17 12.36 -3.18
C ILE A 241 -12.52 13.03 -3.47
N MET A 242 -13.65 12.30 -3.44
CA MET A 242 -14.98 12.91 -3.52
C MET A 242 -15.25 13.84 -2.33
N ILE A 243 -14.92 13.40 -1.10
CA ILE A 243 -15.01 14.23 0.12
C ILE A 243 -14.21 15.53 -0.04
N SER A 244 -13.02 15.44 -0.64
CA SER A 244 -12.13 16.58 -0.87
C SER A 244 -12.61 17.50 -2.01
N ASN A 245 -13.41 16.99 -2.95
CA ASN A 245 -13.86 17.67 -4.17
C ASN A 245 -15.39 17.51 -4.37
N PRO A 246 -16.21 18.07 -3.46
CA PRO A 246 -17.64 17.76 -3.36
C PRO A 246 -18.52 18.17 -4.56
N LEU A 247 -18.00 19.00 -5.45
CA LEU A 247 -18.71 19.53 -6.62
C LEU A 247 -18.25 18.89 -7.94
N LEU A 248 -17.15 18.13 -7.91
CA LEU A 248 -16.58 17.54 -9.11
C LEU A 248 -17.31 16.23 -9.45
N ALA A 249 -17.73 16.07 -10.70
CA ALA A 249 -18.33 14.82 -11.14
C ALA A 249 -17.29 13.70 -11.08
N ALA A 250 -17.59 12.64 -10.33
CA ALA A 250 -16.69 11.51 -10.13
C ALA A 250 -17.19 10.26 -10.87
N TYR A 251 -16.26 9.56 -11.50
CA TYR A 251 -16.49 8.31 -12.20
C TYR A 251 -15.50 7.27 -11.72
N ARG A 252 -15.91 6.00 -11.74
CA ARG A 252 -15.09 4.85 -11.43
C ARG A 252 -15.01 3.95 -12.65
N TYR A 253 -13.79 3.58 -13.02
CA TYR A 253 -13.51 2.48 -13.90
C TYR A 253 -12.99 1.30 -13.09
N ASP A 254 -13.77 0.23 -13.01
CA ASP A 254 -13.36 -1.02 -12.40
C ASP A 254 -12.70 -1.91 -13.47
N PRO A 255 -11.37 -2.13 -13.39
CA PRO A 255 -10.64 -2.84 -14.43
C PRO A 255 -10.94 -4.35 -14.47
N TYR A 256 -11.51 -4.92 -13.41
CA TYR A 256 -11.75 -6.36 -13.33
C TYR A 256 -13.02 -6.77 -14.06
N ASN A 257 -14.12 -6.03 -13.83
CA ASN A 257 -15.40 -6.27 -14.50
C ASN A 257 -15.65 -5.35 -15.70
N LYS A 258 -14.71 -4.44 -16.00
CA LYS A 258 -14.77 -3.48 -17.11
C LYS A 258 -15.99 -2.55 -17.02
N SER A 259 -16.38 -2.18 -15.81
CA SER A 259 -17.52 -1.29 -15.56
C SER A 259 -17.07 0.16 -15.44
N PHE A 260 -17.79 1.08 -16.10
CA PHE A 260 -17.58 2.52 -16.00
C PHE A 260 -18.83 3.18 -15.39
N THR A 261 -18.76 3.60 -14.13
CA THR A 261 -19.91 4.11 -13.37
C THR A 261 -19.71 5.54 -12.94
N ARG A 262 -20.81 6.32 -12.92
CA ARG A 262 -20.83 7.61 -12.23
C ARG A 262 -21.07 7.37 -10.74
N GLU A 263 -20.25 7.99 -9.91
CA GLU A 263 -20.23 7.78 -8.47
C GLU A 263 -20.67 9.05 -7.73
N TYR A 264 -21.37 8.86 -6.61
CA TYR A 264 -21.88 9.94 -5.79
C TYR A 264 -21.52 9.72 -4.33
N TYR A 265 -21.28 10.82 -3.62
CA TYR A 265 -21.07 10.81 -2.18
C TYR A 265 -22.11 11.72 -1.52
N ASP A 266 -22.81 11.20 -0.50
CA ASP A 266 -23.79 11.99 0.22
C ASP A 266 -23.10 12.90 1.25
N HIS A 267 -22.66 14.05 0.76
CA HIS A 267 -22.05 15.07 1.62
C HIS A 267 -23.02 15.63 2.67
N LYS A 268 -24.35 15.59 2.42
CA LYS A 268 -25.33 16.10 3.37
C LYS A 268 -25.45 15.13 4.54
N GLU A 269 -25.62 13.84 4.27
CA GLU A 269 -25.66 12.83 5.32
C GLU A 269 -24.33 12.72 6.07
N MET A 270 -23.17 12.77 5.38
CA MET A 270 -21.87 12.80 6.06
C MET A 270 -21.73 13.99 7.02
N ARG A 271 -22.10 15.21 6.58
CA ARG A 271 -22.05 16.40 7.45
C ARG A 271 -23.04 16.32 8.60
N LYS A 272 -24.23 15.76 8.38
CA LYS A 272 -25.24 15.54 9.41
C LYS A 272 -24.74 14.55 10.48
N HIS A 273 -24.12 13.44 10.08
CA HIS A 273 -23.51 12.50 11.03
C HIS A 273 -22.37 13.14 11.81
N ARG A 274 -21.46 13.89 11.16
CA ARG A 274 -20.38 14.61 11.85
C ARG A 274 -20.92 15.64 12.84
N LYS A 275 -21.93 16.41 12.45
CA LYS A 275 -22.57 17.38 13.34
C LYS A 275 -23.21 16.69 14.54
N LYS A 276 -23.94 15.59 14.33
CA LYS A 276 -24.51 14.77 15.41
C LYS A 276 -23.43 14.28 16.39
N ALA A 277 -22.31 13.76 15.88
CA ALA A 277 -21.20 13.32 16.72
C ALA A 277 -20.61 14.47 17.57
N VAL A 278 -20.42 15.65 16.97
CA VAL A 278 -19.95 16.85 17.67
C VAL A 278 -20.96 17.34 18.72
N ASP A 279 -22.25 17.33 18.39
CA ASP A 279 -23.32 17.76 19.30
C ASP A 279 -23.44 16.80 20.50
N THR A 280 -23.29 15.49 20.28
CA THR A 280 -23.18 14.49 21.36
C THR A 280 -21.95 14.75 22.23
N ALA A 281 -20.78 14.95 21.62
CA ALA A 281 -19.52 15.22 22.33
C ALA A 281 -19.55 16.50 23.17
N ARG A 282 -20.32 17.52 22.78
CA ARG A 282 -20.44 18.77 23.54
C ARG A 282 -20.97 18.56 24.96
N ASN A 283 -21.88 17.60 25.13
CA ASN A 283 -22.54 17.33 26.41
C ASN A 283 -21.89 16.16 27.19
N ALA A 284 -20.94 15.44 26.57
CA ALA A 284 -20.22 14.33 27.21
C ALA A 284 -19.38 14.80 28.40
N VAL A 285 -19.28 13.96 29.42
CA VAL A 285 -18.44 14.19 30.61
C VAL A 285 -17.20 13.29 30.56
N SER A 286 -17.37 12.06 30.07
CA SER A 286 -16.34 11.03 29.96
C SER A 286 -15.97 10.72 28.51
N PHE A 287 -14.67 10.72 28.21
CA PHE A 287 -14.14 10.48 26.89
C PHE A 287 -13.21 9.26 26.85
N GLY A 288 -13.24 8.50 25.76
CA GLY A 288 -12.25 7.48 25.45
C GLY A 288 -11.36 7.93 24.31
N ILE A 289 -10.05 8.01 24.53
CA ILE A 289 -9.08 8.31 23.46
C ILE A 289 -8.52 7.00 22.93
N ILE A 290 -8.81 6.68 21.68
CA ILE A 290 -8.25 5.51 20.99
C ILE A 290 -6.93 5.91 20.34
N LEU A 291 -5.85 5.25 20.73
CA LEU A 291 -4.57 5.34 20.01
C LEU A 291 -4.37 4.05 19.21
N GLY A 292 -4.30 4.19 17.88
CA GLY A 292 -4.00 3.06 17.00
C GLY A 292 -2.59 2.54 17.23
N THR A 293 -2.44 1.21 17.28
CA THR A 293 -1.13 0.55 17.47
C THR A 293 -0.71 -0.29 16.27
N LEU A 294 -1.52 -0.35 15.21
CA LEU A 294 -1.16 -1.06 13.99
C LEU A 294 -0.11 -0.28 13.20
N GLY A 295 1.09 -0.84 13.08
CA GLY A 295 2.24 -0.19 12.45
C GLY A 295 2.54 1.18 13.06
N LYS A 296 2.36 2.24 12.27
CA LYS A 296 2.56 3.65 12.65
C LYS A 296 1.25 4.44 12.57
N GLN A 297 0.10 3.77 12.63
CA GLN A 297 -1.23 4.40 12.63
C GLN A 297 -1.55 5.04 13.97
N GLY A 298 -1.08 6.25 14.22
CA GLY A 298 -1.43 6.97 15.44
C GLY A 298 -0.39 8.04 15.77
N SER A 299 -0.76 8.97 16.65
CA SER A 299 0.13 10.02 17.08
C SER A 299 0.05 10.22 18.58
N PRO A 300 1.05 9.76 19.34
CA PRO A 300 1.15 10.04 20.78
C PRO A 300 1.15 11.54 21.08
N THR A 301 1.68 12.36 20.16
CA THR A 301 1.63 13.82 20.27
C THR A 301 0.19 14.34 20.23
N VAL A 302 -0.63 13.85 19.29
CA VAL A 302 -2.05 14.24 19.21
C VAL A 302 -2.82 13.75 20.43
N VAL A 303 -2.54 12.53 20.91
CA VAL A 303 -3.14 12.03 22.17
C VAL A 303 -2.80 12.97 23.32
N LYS A 304 -1.54 13.36 23.50
CA LYS A 304 -1.13 14.26 24.59
C LYS A 304 -1.81 15.65 24.48
N GLN A 305 -2.01 16.15 23.27
CA GLN A 305 -2.75 17.39 23.05
C GLN A 305 -4.22 17.25 23.46
N LEU A 306 -4.88 16.14 23.08
CA LEU A 306 -6.26 15.86 23.47
C LEU A 306 -6.42 15.69 24.98
N GLN A 307 -5.50 14.98 25.63
CA GLN A 307 -5.46 14.87 27.09
C GLN A 307 -5.45 16.26 27.75
N THR A 308 -4.54 17.12 27.30
CA THR A 308 -4.41 18.50 27.82
C THR A 308 -5.71 19.28 27.64
N GLU A 309 -6.38 19.17 26.49
CA GLU A 309 -7.62 19.91 26.22
C GLU A 309 -8.81 19.39 27.05
N LEU A 310 -8.91 18.07 27.22
CA LEU A 310 -9.94 17.44 28.05
C LEU A 310 -9.77 17.83 29.53
N GLU A 311 -8.53 17.82 30.05
CA GLU A 311 -8.22 18.25 31.42
C GLU A 311 -8.58 19.72 31.64
N ARG A 312 -8.21 20.60 30.71
CA ARG A 312 -8.55 22.04 30.76
C ARG A 312 -10.07 22.27 30.74
N SER A 313 -10.80 21.39 30.08
CA SER A 313 -12.26 21.43 29.99
C SER A 313 -12.97 20.72 31.16
N GLY A 314 -12.22 20.21 32.14
CA GLY A 314 -12.77 19.49 33.29
C GLY A 314 -13.45 18.15 32.92
N LYS A 315 -13.06 17.55 31.79
CA LYS A 315 -13.59 16.27 31.30
C LYS A 315 -12.71 15.11 31.77
N THR A 316 -13.32 13.98 32.09
CA THR A 316 -12.57 12.76 32.41
C THR A 316 -12.27 11.98 31.15
N TYR A 317 -11.15 11.24 31.13
CA TYR A 317 -10.84 10.40 29.99
C TYR A 317 -10.05 9.14 30.34
N ILE A 318 -10.14 8.15 29.45
CA ILE A 318 -9.25 6.98 29.41
C ILE A 318 -8.50 6.93 28.08
N ILE A 319 -7.37 6.21 28.05
CA ILE A 319 -6.65 5.92 26.80
C ILE A 319 -6.76 4.42 26.53
N LEU A 320 -7.26 4.08 25.35
CA LEU A 320 -7.38 2.70 24.88
C LEU A 320 -6.46 2.48 23.68
N LEU A 321 -5.53 1.54 23.81
CA LEU A 321 -4.65 1.13 22.72
C LEU A 321 -5.30 0.00 21.93
N LEU A 322 -5.43 0.15 20.62
CA LEU A 322 -6.02 -0.86 19.73
C LEU A 322 -5.24 -0.99 18.43
N SER A 323 -4.90 -2.22 18.02
CA SER A 323 -4.39 -2.50 16.68
C SER A 323 -5.52 -2.35 15.66
N GLU A 324 -6.66 -2.97 15.95
CA GLU A 324 -7.89 -2.81 15.19
C GLU A 324 -9.01 -2.30 16.08
N ILE A 325 -9.75 -1.34 15.53
CA ILE A 325 -10.95 -0.84 16.17
C ILE A 325 -12.10 -1.76 15.78
N ILE A 326 -12.79 -2.29 16.79
CA ILE A 326 -13.90 -3.23 16.64
C ILE A 326 -15.04 -2.69 17.51
N PRO A 327 -16.22 -2.36 16.95
CA PRO A 327 -17.31 -1.73 17.71
C PRO A 327 -17.75 -2.54 18.93
N SER A 328 -17.80 -3.87 18.82
CA SER A 328 -18.16 -4.74 19.94
C SER A 328 -17.17 -4.68 21.11
N LYS A 329 -15.90 -4.32 20.85
CA LYS A 329 -14.89 -4.12 21.90
C LYS A 329 -15.06 -2.77 22.59
N LEU A 330 -15.46 -1.73 21.84
CA LEU A 330 -15.77 -0.42 22.42
C LEU A 330 -17.06 -0.47 23.26
N ALA A 331 -18.05 -1.25 22.81
CA ALA A 331 -19.33 -1.42 23.49
C ALA A 331 -19.21 -1.97 24.92
N LEU A 332 -18.09 -2.65 25.25
CA LEU A 332 -17.80 -3.13 26.61
C LEU A 332 -17.59 -1.99 27.62
N PHE A 333 -17.40 -0.76 27.15
CA PHE A 333 -17.15 0.42 27.98
C PHE A 333 -18.28 1.46 27.89
N ASP A 334 -19.42 1.13 27.26
CA ASP A 334 -20.52 2.08 27.01
C ASP A 334 -21.11 2.67 28.31
N GLU A 335 -20.99 1.96 29.43
CA GLU A 335 -21.41 2.45 30.74
C GLU A 335 -20.45 3.48 31.36
N GLN A 336 -19.20 3.56 30.89
CA GLN A 336 -18.16 4.43 31.44
C GLN A 336 -17.67 5.51 30.48
N VAL A 337 -17.87 5.36 29.17
CA VAL A 337 -17.37 6.25 28.13
C VAL A 337 -18.52 6.80 27.30
N ASP A 338 -18.73 8.12 27.36
CA ASP A 338 -19.82 8.76 26.60
C ASP A 338 -19.45 8.90 25.12
N VAL A 339 -18.19 9.25 24.83
CA VAL A 339 -17.71 9.55 23.48
C VAL A 339 -16.29 9.06 23.24
N TRP A 340 -16.06 8.50 22.05
CA TRP A 340 -14.76 8.08 21.59
C TRP A 340 -14.11 9.12 20.66
N ILE A 341 -12.83 9.39 20.87
CA ILE A 341 -11.97 10.15 19.97
C ILE A 341 -10.94 9.20 19.39
N GLN A 342 -10.95 9.05 18.07
CA GLN A 342 -10.03 8.15 17.35
C GLN A 342 -8.78 8.90 16.87
N VAL A 343 -7.61 8.46 17.33
CA VAL A 343 -6.29 8.93 16.89
C VAL A 343 -5.59 7.78 16.16
N SER A 344 -6.09 7.45 14.97
CA SER A 344 -5.58 6.40 14.08
C SER A 344 -6.10 6.62 12.64
N LEU A 345 -6.10 5.58 11.80
CA LEU A 345 -6.54 5.66 10.40
C LEU A 345 -8.01 6.07 10.27
N THR A 346 -8.28 7.14 9.51
CA THR A 346 -9.50 7.97 9.60
C THR A 346 -10.80 7.34 9.06
N PHE A 347 -10.76 6.18 8.40
CA PHE A 347 -11.89 5.70 7.58
C PHE A 347 -12.46 4.33 8.00
N ARG A 348 -12.43 4.01 9.29
CA ARG A 348 -13.31 2.97 9.84
C ARG A 348 -14.42 3.65 10.64
N PHE A 349 -15.65 3.20 10.40
CA PHE A 349 -16.97 3.56 10.96
C PHE A 349 -17.77 4.64 10.22
#